data_AF-A0A1F2HQK6-F1
#
_entry.id   AF-A0A1F2HQK6-F1
#
_cell.length_a   1.000
_cell.length_b   1.000
_cell.length_c   1.000
_cell.angle_alpha   90.00
_cell.angle_beta   90.00
_cell.angle_gamma   90.00
#
_symmetry.space_group_name_H-M   'P 1'
#
loop_
_entity.id
_entity.type
_entity.pdbx_description
1 polymer ?
#
loop_
_entity_poly.entity_id
_entity_poly.type
_entity_poly.pdbx_seq_one_letter_code
_entity_poly.pdbx_strand_id
1 'polypeptide(L)'
;MFIEKELGYKRHWINIDSDIISEQSYLYTKYDIDQETIEYALDKNERAHMDYNRENGTITFIYNVLALEKDKEYYETIPLTFIVQDTRLVTISNEDNAYVISKMQDYVDNHEDLSIYKLLFAGLEMISNAYYPVIERLDQQKDEVSRRLRQTTTSKNLYDLSDLETGMVYLVAAATQNRLLLEHIKGHAIYRRLNEVEKEQFDDAMIEARQLVAMTDLISKVLQHLSGSYNNILNNNLNNNLSNLTIIEVLLGVLAVITGFFGMNVPLPFMTVSPAWIFIIIGSVILCLVLARYLRWLVHK
;
A
#
# COMPACT_ATOMS: atom_id res chain seq x y z
N MET A 1 13.33 -24.78 3.31
CA MET A 1 13.90 -25.64 4.36
C MET A 1 12.93 -26.78 4.70
N PHE A 2 13.39 -28.03 4.83
CA PHE A 2 12.56 -29.13 5.35
C PHE A 2 12.74 -29.27 6.87
N ILE A 3 11.65 -29.33 7.63
CA ILE A 3 11.67 -29.49 9.09
C ILE A 3 10.63 -30.54 9.48
N GLU A 4 10.96 -31.38 10.46
CA GLU A 4 10.01 -32.27 11.12
C GLU A 4 10.28 -32.27 12.63
N LYS A 5 9.26 -31.90 13.43
CA LYS A 5 9.34 -31.77 14.89
C LYS A 5 8.15 -32.47 15.54
N GLU A 6 8.39 -33.15 16.66
CA GLU A 6 7.32 -33.72 17.48
C GLU A 6 6.80 -32.66 18.45
N LEU A 7 5.48 -32.50 18.51
CA LEU A 7 4.79 -31.52 19.37
C LEU A 7 4.27 -32.14 20.68
N GLY A 8 4.46 -33.46 20.87
CA GLY A 8 3.88 -34.24 21.96
C GLY A 8 2.65 -35.06 21.54
N TYR A 9 2.33 -36.11 22.28
CA TYR A 9 1.21 -37.03 22.02
C TYR A 9 1.13 -37.56 20.57
N LYS A 10 2.27 -37.89 19.95
CA LYS A 10 2.37 -38.32 18.53
C LYS A 10 1.88 -37.28 17.51
N ARG A 11 1.90 -36.00 17.88
CA ARG A 11 1.60 -34.90 16.97
C ARG A 11 2.89 -34.39 16.35
N HIS A 12 2.82 -34.01 15.09
CA HIS A 12 4.00 -33.56 14.36
C HIS A 12 3.74 -32.24 13.64
N TRP A 13 4.75 -31.37 13.63
CA TRP A 13 4.82 -30.24 12.72
C TRP A 13 5.87 -30.52 11.65
N ILE A 14 5.49 -30.34 10.39
CA ILE A 14 6.32 -30.58 9.23
C ILE A 14 6.34 -29.30 8.39
N ASN A 15 7.51 -28.74 8.12
CA ASN A 15 7.66 -27.68 7.13
C ASN A 15 8.27 -28.24 5.85
N ILE A 16 7.70 -27.86 4.71
CA ILE A 16 8.19 -28.23 3.38
C ILE A 16 8.42 -26.96 2.58
N ASP A 17 9.56 -26.90 1.90
CA ASP A 17 9.87 -25.81 0.98
C ASP A 17 9.10 -25.97 -0.34
N SER A 18 8.53 -24.89 -0.86
CA SER A 18 7.85 -24.86 -2.16
C SER A 18 8.74 -25.35 -3.29
N ASP A 19 10.04 -25.05 -3.24
CA ASP A 19 10.98 -25.48 -4.28
C ASP A 19 11.14 -27.01 -4.28
N ILE A 20 11.22 -27.60 -3.08
CA ILE A 20 11.28 -29.06 -2.92
C ILE A 20 9.97 -29.71 -3.40
N ILE A 21 8.82 -29.07 -3.12
CA ILE A 21 7.51 -29.52 -3.59
C ILE A 21 7.42 -29.49 -5.11
N SER A 22 7.98 -28.47 -5.76
CA SER A 22 7.98 -28.34 -7.21
C SER A 22 8.85 -29.40 -7.89
N GLU A 23 9.95 -29.81 -7.24
CA GLU A 23 10.90 -30.79 -7.79
C GLU A 23 10.50 -32.25 -7.48
N GLN A 24 9.79 -32.51 -6.39
CA GLN A 24 9.58 -33.87 -5.86
C GLN A 24 8.10 -34.25 -5.81
N SER A 25 7.61 -34.83 -6.90
CA SER A 25 6.21 -35.21 -7.02
C SER A 25 5.73 -36.30 -6.05
N TYR A 26 6.63 -37.00 -5.36
CA TYR A 26 6.25 -38.02 -4.39
C TYR A 26 5.86 -37.43 -3.03
N LEU A 27 6.22 -36.17 -2.73
CA LEU A 27 5.89 -35.53 -1.46
C LEU A 27 4.38 -35.31 -1.32
N TYR A 28 3.66 -35.06 -2.42
CA TYR A 28 2.20 -34.97 -2.45
C TYR A 28 1.56 -36.24 -1.89
N THR A 29 2.01 -37.40 -2.39
CA THR A 29 1.49 -38.71 -1.98
C THR A 29 1.95 -39.09 -0.58
N LYS A 30 3.18 -38.70 -0.18
CA LYS A 30 3.73 -39.03 1.14
C LYS A 30 2.97 -38.33 2.27
N TYR A 31 2.59 -37.08 2.07
CA TYR A 31 1.93 -36.26 3.08
C TYR A 31 0.43 -36.10 2.87
N ASP A 32 -0.16 -36.82 1.90
CA ASP A 32 -1.59 -36.78 1.58
C ASP A 32 -2.10 -35.35 1.34
N ILE A 33 -1.34 -34.58 0.55
CA ILE A 33 -1.69 -33.21 0.15
C ILE A 33 -2.32 -33.27 -1.23
N ASP A 34 -3.53 -32.75 -1.37
CA ASP A 34 -4.21 -32.66 -2.65
C ASP A 34 -3.53 -31.68 -3.60
N GLN A 35 -3.71 -31.90 -4.91
CA GLN A 35 -3.07 -31.09 -5.95
C GLN A 35 -3.50 -29.62 -5.89
N GLU A 36 -4.76 -29.36 -5.53
CA GLU A 36 -5.31 -28.00 -5.45
C GLU A 36 -4.59 -27.17 -4.38
N THR A 37 -4.36 -27.75 -3.19
CA THR A 37 -3.57 -27.13 -2.11
C THR A 37 -2.14 -26.80 -2.53
N ILE A 38 -1.54 -27.60 -3.42
CA ILE A 38 -0.20 -27.32 -3.97
C ILE A 38 -0.25 -26.17 -4.96
N GLU A 39 -1.23 -26.15 -5.86
CA GLU A 39 -1.41 -25.05 -6.81
C GLU A 39 -1.55 -23.71 -6.08
N TYR A 40 -2.32 -23.70 -4.99
CA TYR A 40 -2.43 -22.55 -4.10
C TYR A 40 -1.11 -22.18 -3.41
N ALA A 41 -0.37 -23.16 -2.90
CA ALA A 41 0.90 -22.90 -2.23
C ALA A 41 2.01 -22.39 -3.18
N LEU A 42 1.91 -22.70 -4.48
CA LEU A 42 2.85 -22.25 -5.51
C LEU A 42 2.45 -20.91 -6.16
N ASP A 43 1.18 -20.49 -6.06
CA ASP A 43 0.75 -19.19 -6.56
C ASP A 43 1.14 -18.07 -5.59
N LYS A 44 2.11 -17.24 -5.98
CA LYS A 44 2.58 -16.09 -5.21
C LYS A 44 1.49 -15.04 -4.92
N ASN A 45 0.38 -15.03 -5.67
CA ASN A 45 -0.70 -14.05 -5.52
C ASN A 45 -1.96 -14.64 -4.86
N GLU A 46 -1.88 -15.87 -4.35
CA GLU A 46 -3.01 -16.51 -3.70
C GLU A 46 -3.47 -15.71 -2.49
N ARG A 47 -4.79 -15.65 -2.29
CA ARG A 47 -5.38 -14.80 -1.24
C ARG A 47 -5.62 -15.61 0.02
N ALA A 48 -5.57 -14.93 1.15
CA ALA A 48 -5.84 -15.60 2.42
C ALA A 48 -7.28 -16.14 2.46
N HIS A 49 -7.40 -17.45 2.64
CA HIS A 49 -8.67 -18.17 2.72
C HIS A 49 -8.50 -19.49 3.49
N MET A 50 -9.63 -20.16 3.75
CA MET A 50 -9.67 -21.49 4.35
C MET A 50 -10.49 -22.41 3.45
N ASP A 51 -10.00 -23.61 3.22
CA ASP A 51 -10.76 -24.70 2.63
C ASP A 51 -10.86 -25.88 3.59
N TYR A 52 -11.98 -26.59 3.54
CA TYR A 52 -12.24 -27.77 4.37
C TYR A 52 -12.67 -28.96 3.51
N ASN A 53 -11.75 -29.92 3.37
CA ASN A 53 -12.03 -31.17 2.70
C ASN A 53 -12.83 -32.09 3.64
N ARG A 54 -14.10 -32.34 3.29
CA ARG A 54 -15.02 -33.17 4.09
C ARG A 54 -14.71 -34.66 4.04
N GLU A 55 -13.98 -35.13 3.03
CA GLU A 55 -13.73 -36.56 2.80
C GLU A 55 -12.63 -37.09 3.73
N ASN A 56 -11.53 -36.35 3.87
CA ASN A 56 -10.41 -36.71 4.74
C ASN A 56 -10.34 -35.86 6.03
N GLY A 57 -11.16 -34.81 6.14
CA GLY A 57 -11.17 -33.92 7.30
C GLY A 57 -10.01 -32.93 7.36
N THR A 58 -9.23 -32.83 6.28
CA THR A 58 -8.11 -31.89 6.14
C THR A 58 -8.63 -30.46 6.03
N ILE A 59 -7.98 -29.53 6.72
CA ILE A 59 -8.27 -28.10 6.62
C ILE A 59 -7.02 -27.40 6.12
N THR A 60 -7.17 -26.64 5.04
CA THR A 60 -6.11 -25.82 4.47
C THR A 60 -6.38 -24.36 4.82
N PHE A 61 -5.34 -23.68 5.29
CA PHE A 61 -5.34 -22.24 5.53
C PHE A 61 -4.24 -21.60 4.70
N ILE A 62 -4.60 -20.56 3.98
CA ILE A 62 -3.64 -19.70 3.29
C ILE A 62 -3.63 -18.38 4.02
N TYR A 63 -2.44 -17.92 4.40
CA TYR A 63 -2.28 -16.69 5.16
C TYR A 63 -1.20 -15.82 4.52
N ASN A 64 -1.49 -14.53 4.34
CA ASN A 64 -0.57 -13.63 3.66
C ASN A 64 0.52 -13.17 4.63
N VAL A 65 1.76 -13.49 4.29
CA VAL A 65 2.99 -13.13 5.01
C VAL A 65 3.67 -11.96 4.30
N LEU A 66 4.32 -11.10 5.06
CA LEU A 66 5.10 -10.01 4.49
C LEU A 66 6.41 -10.52 3.87
N ALA A 67 6.70 -10.13 2.63
CA ALA A 67 8.05 -10.26 2.09
C ALA A 67 8.95 -9.19 2.73
N LEU A 68 9.96 -9.61 3.52
CA LEU A 68 10.84 -8.68 4.23
C LEU A 68 11.76 -7.91 3.29
N GLU A 69 12.17 -8.55 2.20
CA GLU A 69 12.89 -7.91 1.12
C GLU A 69 11.92 -7.24 0.16
N LYS A 70 12.31 -6.07 -0.33
CA LYS A 70 11.56 -5.40 -1.37
C LYS A 70 12.14 -5.83 -2.72
N ASP A 71 11.41 -6.64 -3.47
CA ASP A 71 11.73 -6.92 -4.89
C ASP A 71 11.50 -5.67 -5.76
N LYS A 72 10.64 -4.75 -5.29
CA LYS A 72 10.30 -3.46 -5.93
C LYS A 72 10.61 -2.28 -5.00
N GLU A 73 10.13 -1.08 -5.30
CA GLU A 73 10.25 0.08 -4.39
C GLU A 73 9.30 -0.03 -3.17
N TYR A 74 8.36 -0.99 -3.18
CA TYR A 74 7.36 -1.23 -2.14
C TYR A 74 7.40 -2.66 -1.59
N TYR A 75 6.77 -2.85 -0.42
CA TYR A 75 6.60 -4.15 0.20
C TYR A 75 5.45 -4.92 -0.44
N GLU A 76 5.65 -6.22 -0.64
CA GLU A 76 4.64 -7.15 -1.13
C GLU A 76 4.34 -8.22 -0.07
N THR A 77 3.31 -9.01 -0.33
CA THR A 77 2.92 -10.13 0.52
C THR A 77 2.88 -11.41 -0.29
N ILE A 78 3.22 -12.50 0.36
CA ILE A 78 3.27 -13.83 -0.21
C ILE A 78 2.50 -14.81 0.68
N PRO A 79 1.85 -15.84 0.10
CA PRO A 79 1.11 -16.80 0.90
C PRO A 79 2.06 -17.71 1.68
N LEU A 80 1.62 -18.10 2.87
CA LEU A 80 2.11 -19.24 3.61
C LEU A 80 0.94 -20.20 3.83
N THR A 81 1.13 -21.45 3.45
CA THR A 81 0.06 -22.45 3.51
C THR A 81 0.23 -23.32 4.76
N PHE A 82 -0.85 -23.48 5.52
CA PHE A 82 -0.94 -24.37 6.67
C PHE A 82 -1.99 -25.44 6.39
N ILE A 83 -1.65 -26.69 6.59
CA ILE A 83 -2.52 -27.85 6.34
C ILE A 83 -2.65 -28.61 7.66
N VAL A 84 -3.86 -28.67 8.18
CA VAL A 84 -4.18 -29.36 9.43
C VAL A 84 -4.78 -30.73 9.09
N GLN A 85 -4.12 -31.79 9.55
CA GLN A 85 -4.49 -33.19 9.33
C GLN A 85 -4.48 -33.95 10.65
N ASP A 86 -5.61 -34.10 11.34
CA ASP A 86 -5.79 -34.84 12.62
C ASP A 86 -4.64 -34.68 13.65
N THR A 87 -3.52 -35.40 13.50
CA THR A 87 -2.32 -35.33 14.34
C THR A 87 -1.13 -34.55 13.75
N ARG A 88 -1.27 -33.88 12.60
CA ARG A 88 -0.18 -33.17 11.92
C ARG A 88 -0.55 -31.76 11.51
N LEU A 89 0.43 -30.87 11.61
CA LEU A 89 0.45 -29.56 10.96
C LEU A 89 1.51 -29.60 9.88
N VAL A 90 1.13 -29.43 8.61
CA VAL A 90 2.07 -29.26 7.51
C VAL A 90 2.09 -27.81 7.09
N THR A 91 3.26 -27.21 6.96
CA THR A 91 3.44 -25.86 6.43
C THR A 91 4.20 -25.92 5.10
N ILE A 92 3.74 -25.17 4.11
CA ILE A 92 4.43 -25.00 2.84
C ILE A 92 4.95 -23.56 2.78
N SER A 93 6.26 -23.41 2.86
CA SER A 93 6.99 -22.14 2.91
C SER A 93 7.84 -21.92 1.67
N ASN A 94 8.27 -20.69 1.41
CA ASN A 94 9.28 -20.35 0.41
C ASN A 94 10.43 -19.57 1.07
N GLU A 95 11.42 -19.13 0.28
CA GLU A 95 12.58 -18.37 0.77
C GLU A 95 12.15 -17.08 1.50
N ASP A 96 11.22 -16.34 0.92
CA ASP A 96 10.78 -15.02 1.39
C ASP A 96 10.01 -15.08 2.74
N ASN A 97 9.32 -16.18 3.05
CA ASN A 97 8.60 -16.38 4.32
C ASN A 97 9.29 -17.36 5.29
N ALA A 98 10.49 -17.84 4.96
CA ALA A 98 11.25 -18.78 5.81
C ALA A 98 11.51 -18.23 7.23
N TYR A 99 11.59 -16.91 7.39
CA TYR A 99 11.77 -16.28 8.70
C TYR A 99 10.62 -16.59 9.68
N VAL A 100 9.40 -16.80 9.18
CA VAL A 100 8.26 -17.21 10.02
C VAL A 100 8.44 -18.63 10.52
N ILE A 101 8.92 -19.52 9.64
CA ILE A 101 9.20 -20.91 9.99
C ILE A 101 10.29 -20.99 11.06
N SER A 102 11.35 -20.18 10.98
CA SER A 102 12.36 -20.09 12.04
C SER A 102 11.76 -19.66 13.38
N LYS A 103 10.88 -18.66 13.40
CA LYS A 103 10.18 -18.24 14.64
C LYS A 103 9.27 -19.34 15.21
N MET A 104 8.54 -20.04 14.34
CA MET A 104 7.72 -21.18 14.77
C MET A 104 8.58 -22.31 15.33
N GLN A 105 9.76 -22.56 14.75
CA GLN A 105 10.71 -23.53 15.26
C GLN A 105 11.20 -23.16 16.66
N ASP A 106 11.62 -21.90 16.86
CA ASP A 106 12.03 -21.41 18.17
C ASP A 106 10.87 -21.52 19.19
N TYR A 107 9.63 -21.27 18.76
CA TYR A 107 8.46 -21.42 19.62
C TYR A 107 8.24 -22.87 20.04
N VAL A 108 8.32 -23.82 19.11
CA VAL A 108 8.22 -25.27 19.39
C VAL A 108 9.33 -25.71 20.33
N ASP A 109 10.56 -25.23 20.13
CA ASP A 109 11.71 -25.62 20.96
C ASP A 109 11.62 -25.07 22.40
N ASN A 110 10.78 -24.06 22.65
CA ASN A 110 10.56 -23.46 23.97
C ASN A 110 9.24 -23.86 24.66
N HIS A 111 8.42 -24.71 24.04
CA HIS A 111 7.14 -25.16 24.60
C HIS A 111 7.00 -26.68 24.53
N GLU A 112 6.60 -27.28 25.64
CA GLU A 112 6.25 -28.71 25.70
C GLU A 112 4.76 -28.93 25.38
N ASP A 113 4.41 -30.09 24.81
CA ASP A 113 3.03 -30.56 24.60
C ASP A 113 2.08 -29.60 23.85
N LEU A 114 2.54 -29.05 22.73
CA LEU A 114 1.73 -28.18 21.87
C LEU A 114 0.60 -28.94 21.16
N SER A 115 -0.56 -28.29 21.07
CA SER A 115 -1.60 -28.72 20.13
C SER A 115 -1.34 -28.11 18.75
N ILE A 116 -1.89 -28.75 17.71
CA ILE A 116 -1.77 -28.28 16.32
C ILE A 116 -2.36 -26.89 16.17
N TYR A 117 -3.55 -26.65 16.75
CA TYR A 117 -4.20 -25.36 16.67
C TYR A 117 -3.49 -24.28 17.49
N LYS A 118 -2.90 -24.61 18.64
CA LYS A 118 -2.07 -23.67 19.41
C LYS A 118 -0.87 -23.20 18.57
N LEU A 119 -0.16 -24.13 17.93
CA LEU A 119 0.97 -23.78 17.06
C LEU A 119 0.53 -23.01 15.81
N LEU A 120 -0.58 -23.41 15.17
CA LEU A 120 -1.15 -22.70 14.02
C LEU A 120 -1.44 -21.25 14.38
N PHE A 121 -2.21 -20.99 15.44
CA PHE A 121 -2.62 -19.63 15.81
C PHE A 121 -1.45 -18.80 16.35
N ALA A 122 -0.48 -19.42 17.04
CA ALA A 122 0.78 -18.76 17.38
C ALA A 122 1.55 -18.35 16.11
N GLY A 123 1.57 -19.19 15.07
CA GLY A 123 2.12 -18.84 13.77
C GLY A 123 1.40 -17.65 13.12
N LEU A 124 0.06 -17.65 13.12
CA LEU A 124 -0.73 -16.53 12.57
C LEU A 124 -0.50 -15.20 13.33
N GLU A 125 -0.34 -15.29 14.65
CA GLU A 125 0.04 -14.15 15.50
C GLU A 125 1.46 -13.65 15.14
N MET A 126 2.45 -14.54 15.03
CA MET A 126 3.82 -14.20 14.64
C MET A 126 3.88 -13.53 13.27
N ILE A 127 3.05 -13.97 12.32
CA ILE A 127 2.93 -13.33 11.01
C ILE A 127 2.42 -11.90 11.18
N SER A 128 1.33 -11.71 11.92
CA SER A 128 0.72 -10.39 12.16
C SER A 128 1.73 -9.44 12.81
N ASN A 129 2.46 -9.91 13.83
CA ASN A 129 3.52 -9.17 14.51
C ASN A 129 4.69 -8.80 13.60
N ALA A 130 4.98 -9.61 12.56
CA ALA A 130 6.05 -9.31 11.61
C ALA A 130 5.76 -8.09 10.74
N TYR A 131 4.50 -7.68 10.58
CA TYR A 131 4.15 -6.46 9.85
C TYR A 131 4.51 -5.19 10.63
N TYR A 132 4.46 -5.20 11.98
CA TYR A 132 4.57 -3.97 12.77
C TYR A 132 5.82 -3.13 12.51
N PRO A 133 7.05 -3.69 12.50
CA PRO A 133 8.24 -2.89 12.22
C PRO A 133 8.24 -2.29 10.81
N VAL A 134 7.50 -2.88 9.88
CA VAL A 134 7.40 -2.40 8.50
C VAL A 134 6.36 -1.29 8.40
N ILE A 135 5.22 -1.46 9.07
CA ILE A 135 4.20 -0.43 9.17
C ILE A 135 4.73 0.82 9.87
N GLU A 136 5.50 0.68 10.95
CA GLU A 136 6.16 1.80 11.62
C GLU A 136 7.13 2.55 10.70
N ARG A 137 7.93 1.81 9.90
CA ARG A 137 8.81 2.42 8.89
C ARG A 137 8.03 3.17 7.83
N LEU A 138 6.92 2.62 7.36
CA LEU A 138 6.05 3.27 6.37
C LEU A 138 5.37 4.53 6.93
N ASP A 139 4.98 4.51 8.21
CA ASP A 139 4.42 5.68 8.89
C ASP A 139 5.44 6.83 8.98
N GLN A 140 6.69 6.52 9.33
CA GLN A 140 7.80 7.48 9.32
C GLN A 140 8.09 8.02 7.92
N GLN A 141 8.13 7.14 6.90
CA GLN A 141 8.35 7.55 5.50
C GLN A 141 7.22 8.45 4.99
N LYS A 142 5.97 8.15 5.33
CA LYS A 142 4.81 9.02 5.07
C LYS A 142 5.04 10.42 5.65
N ASP A 143 5.48 10.53 6.90
CA ASP A 143 5.71 11.83 7.53
C ASP A 143 6.83 12.62 6.85
N GLU A 144 7.90 11.92 6.45
CA GLU A 144 8.98 12.54 5.69
C GLU A 144 8.51 13.05 4.32
N VAL A 145 7.79 12.22 3.55
CA VAL A 145 7.23 12.60 2.24
C VAL A 145 6.25 13.76 2.42
N SER A 146 5.40 13.72 3.44
CA SER A 146 4.48 14.81 3.78
C SER A 146 5.23 16.12 4.01
N ARG A 147 6.34 16.10 4.77
CA ARG A 147 7.17 17.28 5.04
C ARG A 147 7.83 17.80 3.76
N ARG A 148 8.39 16.91 2.93
CA ARG A 148 9.07 17.28 1.67
C ARG A 148 8.08 17.93 0.69
N LEU A 149 6.89 17.36 0.55
CA LEU A 149 5.85 17.88 -0.33
C LEU A 149 5.33 19.27 0.11
N ARG A 150 5.29 19.57 1.42
CA ARG A 150 4.95 20.91 1.94
C ARG A 150 5.99 21.96 1.55
N GLN A 151 7.25 21.58 1.47
CA GLN A 151 8.35 22.48 1.11
C GLN A 151 8.41 22.70 -0.40
N THR A 152 8.32 21.61 -1.19
CA THR A 152 8.35 21.71 -2.66
C THR A 152 7.62 20.53 -3.29
N THR A 153 6.65 20.83 -4.15
CA THR A 153 5.94 19.82 -4.93
C THR A 153 6.71 19.51 -6.22
N THR A 154 7.71 18.65 -6.12
CA THR A 154 8.49 18.15 -7.27
C THR A 154 7.95 16.80 -7.72
N SER A 155 8.15 16.44 -9.00
CA SER A 155 7.77 15.12 -9.52
C SER A 155 8.36 13.97 -8.70
N LYS A 156 9.60 14.11 -8.22
CA LYS A 156 10.23 13.12 -7.34
C LYS A 156 9.42 12.86 -6.08
N ASN A 157 9.02 13.91 -5.36
CA ASN A 157 8.25 13.74 -4.11
C ASN A 157 6.85 13.14 -4.37
N LEU A 158 6.29 13.35 -5.57
CA LEU A 158 5.02 12.73 -5.97
C LEU A 158 5.19 11.25 -6.31
N TYR A 159 6.30 10.85 -6.94
CA TYR A 159 6.61 9.44 -7.15
C TYR A 159 6.83 8.71 -5.83
N ASP A 160 7.61 9.28 -4.90
CA ASP A 160 7.79 8.70 -3.57
C ASP A 160 6.45 8.52 -2.82
N LEU A 161 5.51 9.46 -2.98
CA LEU A 161 4.15 9.33 -2.43
C LEU A 161 3.37 8.19 -3.10
N SER A 162 3.44 8.09 -4.43
CA SER A 162 2.78 7.04 -5.21
C SER A 162 3.29 5.64 -4.87
N ASP A 163 4.59 5.49 -4.64
CA ASP A 163 5.20 4.21 -4.27
C ASP A 163 4.75 3.78 -2.87
N LEU A 164 4.68 4.71 -1.92
CA LEU A 164 4.12 4.46 -0.60
C LEU A 164 2.63 4.09 -0.66
N GLU A 165 1.82 4.83 -1.45
CA GLU A 165 0.40 4.51 -1.66
C GLU A 165 0.23 3.10 -2.22
N THR A 166 0.99 2.75 -3.26
CA THR A 166 0.93 1.44 -3.90
C THR A 166 1.28 0.32 -2.93
N GLY A 167 2.38 0.46 -2.18
CA GLY A 167 2.75 -0.50 -1.14
C GLY A 167 1.69 -0.67 -0.07
N MET A 168 1.10 0.44 0.40
CA MET A 168 0.04 0.39 1.41
C MET A 168 -1.23 -0.30 0.91
N VAL A 169 -1.56 -0.22 -0.38
CA VAL A 169 -2.71 -0.96 -0.95
C VAL A 169 -2.53 -2.46 -0.79
N TYR A 170 -1.35 -3.01 -1.09
CA TYR A 170 -1.07 -4.44 -0.91
C TYR A 170 -1.15 -4.86 0.56
N LEU A 171 -0.54 -4.06 1.46
CA LEU A 171 -0.54 -4.38 2.89
C LEU A 171 -1.95 -4.29 3.51
N VAL A 172 -2.75 -3.28 3.14
CA VAL A 172 -4.16 -3.18 3.56
C VAL A 172 -4.96 -4.38 3.07
N ALA A 173 -4.78 -4.77 1.81
CA ALA A 173 -5.50 -5.92 1.24
C ALA A 173 -5.15 -7.21 2.00
N ALA A 174 -3.86 -7.47 2.21
CA ALA A 174 -3.38 -8.66 2.92
C ALA A 174 -3.83 -8.70 4.38
N ALA A 175 -3.65 -7.61 5.14
CA ALA A 175 -4.11 -7.51 6.52
C ALA A 175 -5.63 -7.73 6.63
N THR A 176 -6.39 -7.12 5.72
CA THR A 176 -7.86 -7.26 5.71
C THR A 176 -8.29 -8.69 5.43
N GLN A 177 -7.67 -9.35 4.45
CA GLN A 177 -7.97 -10.75 4.11
C GLN A 177 -7.62 -11.70 5.25
N ASN A 178 -6.44 -11.53 5.86
CA ASN A 178 -6.01 -12.28 7.04
C ASN A 178 -7.01 -12.16 8.21
N ARG A 179 -7.46 -10.94 8.52
CA ARG A 179 -8.49 -10.71 9.54
C ARG A 179 -9.81 -11.39 9.18
N LEU A 180 -10.27 -11.29 7.93
CA LEU A 180 -11.50 -11.92 7.45
C LEU A 180 -11.43 -13.44 7.53
N LEU A 181 -10.28 -14.03 7.22
CA LEU A 181 -10.03 -15.45 7.40
C LEU A 181 -10.19 -15.87 8.87
N LEU A 182 -9.59 -15.14 9.81
CA LEU A 182 -9.81 -15.41 11.23
C LEU A 182 -11.30 -15.27 11.61
N GLU A 183 -12.01 -14.25 11.09
CA GLU A 183 -13.45 -14.10 11.36
C GLU A 183 -14.25 -15.29 10.82
N HIS A 184 -13.87 -15.83 9.66
CA HIS A 184 -14.44 -17.03 9.08
C HIS A 184 -14.18 -18.26 9.97
N ILE A 185 -12.95 -18.44 10.49
CA ILE A 185 -12.62 -19.52 11.42
C ILE A 185 -13.51 -19.44 12.67
N LYS A 186 -13.69 -18.24 13.25
CA LYS A 186 -14.52 -18.02 14.44
C LYS A 186 -15.98 -18.41 14.22
N GLY A 187 -16.49 -18.20 13.00
CA GLY A 187 -17.84 -18.62 12.59
C GLY A 187 -17.97 -20.11 12.25
N HIS A 188 -16.86 -20.79 11.95
CA HIS A 188 -16.85 -22.18 11.51
C HIS A 188 -16.96 -23.17 12.69
N ALA A 189 -17.41 -24.40 12.41
CA ALA A 189 -17.61 -25.44 13.42
C ALA A 189 -16.32 -25.85 14.16
N ILE A 190 -15.15 -25.64 13.52
CA ILE A 190 -13.82 -25.92 14.09
C ILE A 190 -13.61 -25.11 15.38
N TYR A 191 -13.97 -23.83 15.40
CA TYR A 191 -13.76 -22.96 16.56
C TYR A 191 -14.47 -23.49 17.82
N ARG A 192 -15.62 -24.15 17.66
CA ARG A 192 -16.36 -24.75 18.78
C ARG A 192 -15.66 -25.96 19.37
N ARG A 193 -14.84 -26.66 18.58
CA ARG A 193 -14.09 -27.86 19.00
C ARG A 193 -12.77 -27.51 19.70
N LEU A 194 -12.30 -26.27 19.57
CA LEU A 194 -11.09 -25.80 20.23
C LEU A 194 -11.23 -25.82 21.76
N ASN A 195 -10.16 -26.21 22.43
CA ASN A 195 -10.03 -26.10 23.89
C ASN A 195 -9.79 -24.63 24.32
N GLU A 196 -9.75 -24.37 25.63
CA GLU A 196 -9.61 -23.01 26.17
C GLU A 196 -8.28 -22.35 25.77
N VAL A 197 -7.18 -23.09 25.84
CA VAL A 197 -5.83 -22.61 25.49
C VAL A 197 -5.70 -22.29 24.00
N GLU A 198 -6.36 -23.08 23.14
CA GLU A 198 -6.43 -22.84 21.71
C GLU A 198 -7.29 -21.63 21.36
N LYS A 199 -8.41 -21.43 22.08
CA LYS A 199 -9.27 -20.25 21.90
C LYS A 199 -8.58 -18.97 22.34
N GLU A 200 -7.87 -19.01 23.46
CA GLU A 200 -7.06 -17.88 23.93
C GLU A 200 -6.04 -17.47 22.87
N GLN A 201 -5.25 -18.42 22.36
CA GLN A 201 -4.28 -18.13 21.28
C GLN A 201 -4.94 -17.61 20.00
N PHE A 202 -6.11 -18.16 19.65
CA PHE A 202 -6.86 -17.67 18.50
C PHE A 202 -7.33 -16.23 18.71
N ASP A 203 -7.80 -15.89 19.90
CA ASP A 203 -8.26 -14.54 20.23
C ASP A 203 -7.07 -13.55 20.24
N ASP A 204 -5.88 -13.96 20.68
CA ASP A 204 -4.64 -13.17 20.55
C ASP A 204 -4.31 -12.89 19.08
N ALA A 205 -4.28 -13.93 18.23
CA ALA A 205 -4.06 -13.75 16.79
C ALA A 205 -5.12 -12.84 16.13
N MET A 206 -6.39 -12.93 16.57
CA MET A 206 -7.47 -12.06 16.12
C MET A 206 -7.27 -10.60 16.56
N ILE A 207 -6.79 -10.36 17.78
CA ILE A 207 -6.48 -9.02 18.30
C ILE A 207 -5.39 -8.39 17.43
N GLU A 208 -4.29 -9.11 17.21
CA GLU A 208 -3.16 -8.62 16.40
C GLU A 208 -3.59 -8.35 14.94
N ALA A 209 -4.36 -9.25 14.33
CA ALA A 209 -4.88 -9.03 12.98
C ALA A 209 -5.81 -7.81 12.88
N ARG A 210 -6.65 -7.56 13.88
CA ARG A 210 -7.51 -6.36 13.94
C ARG A 210 -6.69 -5.08 14.08
N GLN A 211 -5.68 -5.11 14.94
CA GLN A 211 -4.78 -3.98 15.13
C GLN A 211 -4.01 -3.68 13.85
N LEU A 212 -3.47 -4.70 13.18
CA LEU A 212 -2.78 -4.55 11.90
C LEU A 212 -3.68 -3.92 10.82
N VAL A 213 -4.93 -4.35 10.70
CA VAL A 213 -5.91 -3.72 9.79
C VAL A 213 -6.15 -2.25 10.15
N ALA A 214 -6.32 -1.93 11.43
CA ALA A 214 -6.54 -0.55 11.86
C ALA A 214 -5.35 0.37 11.54
N MET A 215 -4.12 -0.10 11.76
CA MET A 215 -2.91 0.66 11.47
C MET A 215 -2.73 0.87 9.95
N THR A 216 -2.88 -0.19 9.17
CA THR A 216 -2.71 -0.12 7.70
C THR A 216 -3.77 0.77 7.05
N ASP A 217 -5.03 0.67 7.48
CA ASP A 217 -6.14 1.50 6.99
C ASP A 217 -5.94 2.99 7.33
N LEU A 218 -5.48 3.30 8.55
CA LEU A 218 -5.18 4.68 8.95
C LEU A 218 -4.09 5.29 8.06
N ILE A 219 -2.96 4.60 7.89
CA ILE A 219 -1.84 5.11 7.09
C ILE A 219 -2.26 5.28 5.63
N SER A 220 -2.97 4.31 5.07
CA SER A 220 -3.49 4.36 3.69
C SER A 220 -4.42 5.56 3.48
N LYS A 221 -5.36 5.81 4.41
CA LYS A 221 -6.24 6.99 4.35
C LYS A 221 -5.47 8.30 4.42
N VAL A 222 -4.46 8.40 5.27
CA VAL A 222 -3.63 9.61 5.36
C VAL A 222 -2.87 9.85 4.04
N LEU A 223 -2.30 8.81 3.43
CA LEU A 223 -1.63 8.94 2.14
C LEU A 223 -2.60 9.41 1.05
N GLN A 224 -3.79 8.81 0.95
CA GLN A 224 -4.84 9.24 0.02
C GLN A 224 -5.23 10.71 0.22
N HIS A 225 -5.36 11.15 1.47
CA HIS A 225 -5.63 12.56 1.77
C HIS A 225 -4.47 13.49 1.37
N LEU A 226 -3.22 13.05 1.55
CA LEU A 226 -2.05 13.80 1.08
C LEU A 226 -2.07 13.92 -0.44
N SER A 227 -2.23 12.82 -1.17
CA SER A 227 -2.30 12.80 -2.64
C SER A 227 -3.39 13.73 -3.17
N GLY A 228 -4.60 13.64 -2.62
CA GLY A 228 -5.70 14.55 -2.95
C GLY A 228 -5.38 16.03 -2.66
N SER A 229 -4.78 16.32 -1.52
CA SER A 229 -4.41 17.70 -1.14
C SER A 229 -3.33 18.28 -2.06
N TYR A 230 -2.33 17.47 -2.44
CA TYR A 230 -1.26 17.93 -3.32
C TYR A 230 -1.71 18.08 -4.77
N ASN A 231 -2.62 17.23 -5.25
CA ASN A 231 -3.27 17.45 -6.54
C ASN A 231 -3.99 18.81 -6.58
N ASN A 232 -4.65 19.22 -5.50
CA ASN A 232 -5.27 20.54 -5.40
C ASN A 232 -4.24 21.68 -5.39
N ILE A 233 -3.12 21.53 -4.67
CA ILE A 233 -2.04 22.53 -4.66
C ILE A 233 -1.40 22.68 -6.04
N LEU A 234 -1.15 21.57 -6.74
CA LEU A 234 -0.62 21.57 -8.11
C LEU A 234 -1.56 22.29 -9.06
N ASN A 235 -2.86 21.97 -9.02
CA ASN A 235 -3.87 22.63 -9.82
C ASN A 235 -3.96 24.13 -9.53
N ASN A 236 -3.87 24.54 -8.26
CA ASN A 236 -3.83 25.95 -7.87
C ASN A 236 -2.58 26.66 -8.42
N ASN A 237 -1.40 26.04 -8.31
CA ASN A 237 -0.16 26.59 -8.84
C ASN A 237 -0.20 26.71 -10.37
N LEU A 238 -0.72 25.70 -11.08
CA LEU A 238 -0.93 25.74 -12.52
C LEU A 238 -1.90 26.86 -12.92
N ASN A 239 -3.04 26.96 -12.22
CA ASN A 239 -4.03 28.00 -12.49
C ASN A 239 -3.47 29.42 -12.23
N ASN A 240 -2.67 29.59 -11.17
CA ASN A 240 -1.97 30.85 -10.90
C ASN A 240 -0.95 31.20 -11.99
N ASN A 241 -0.15 30.22 -12.44
CA ASN A 241 0.83 30.42 -13.51
C ASN A 241 0.16 30.76 -14.86
N LEU A 242 -0.90 30.03 -15.22
CA LEU A 242 -1.69 30.33 -16.42
C LEU A 242 -2.31 31.72 -16.33
N SER A 243 -2.92 32.08 -15.20
CA SER A 243 -3.50 33.42 -15.03
C SER A 243 -2.45 34.53 -15.14
N ASN A 244 -1.25 34.32 -14.60
CA ASN A 244 -0.13 35.25 -14.75
C ASN A 244 0.30 35.40 -16.21
N LEU A 245 0.41 34.29 -16.95
CA LEU A 245 0.71 34.30 -18.38
C LEU A 245 -0.39 35.03 -19.18
N THR A 246 -1.66 34.77 -18.90
CA THR A 246 -2.79 35.44 -19.54
C THR A 246 -2.79 36.95 -19.28
N ILE A 247 -2.45 37.39 -18.06
CA ILE A 247 -2.31 38.82 -17.75
C ILE A 247 -1.21 39.43 -18.63
N ILE A 248 -0.06 38.77 -18.76
CA ILE A 248 1.04 39.25 -19.60
C ILE A 248 0.59 39.30 -21.07
N GLU A 249 -0.09 38.27 -21.56
CA GLU A 249 -0.59 38.19 -22.93
C GLU A 249 -1.59 39.31 -23.26
N VAL A 250 -2.56 39.57 -22.38
CA VAL A 250 -3.53 40.66 -22.57
C VAL A 250 -2.83 42.02 -22.57
N LEU A 251 -1.86 42.24 -21.67
CA LEU A 251 -1.10 43.49 -21.63
C LEU A 251 -0.28 43.70 -22.91
N LEU A 252 0.38 42.66 -23.42
CA LEU A 252 1.11 42.72 -24.69
C LEU A 252 0.16 42.93 -25.88
N GLY A 253 -1.01 42.29 -25.87
CA GLY A 253 -2.03 42.46 -26.90
C GLY A 253 -2.54 43.90 -26.97
N VAL A 254 -2.85 44.52 -25.83
CA VAL A 254 -3.26 45.93 -25.77
C VAL A 254 -2.15 46.85 -26.28
N LEU A 255 -0.89 46.61 -25.89
CA LEU A 255 0.25 47.37 -26.38
C LEU A 255 0.41 47.25 -27.90
N ALA A 256 0.28 46.03 -28.44
CA ALA A 256 0.37 45.76 -29.88
C ALA A 256 -0.77 46.43 -30.68
N VAL A 257 -1.98 46.48 -30.12
CA VAL A 257 -3.12 47.19 -30.73
C VAL A 257 -2.84 48.69 -30.81
N ILE A 258 -2.32 49.30 -29.73
CA ILE A 258 -2.00 50.72 -29.71
C ILE A 258 -0.89 51.04 -30.71
N THR A 259 0.22 50.30 -30.68
CA THR A 259 1.32 50.50 -31.65
C THR A 259 0.86 50.21 -33.08
N GLY A 260 -0.02 49.22 -33.26
CA GLY A 260 -0.66 48.91 -34.53
C GLY A 260 -1.43 50.09 -35.10
N PHE A 261 -2.35 50.70 -34.34
CA PHE A 261 -3.11 51.88 -34.79
C PHE A 261 -2.20 53.03 -35.23
N PHE A 262 -1.17 53.36 -34.43
CA PHE A 262 -0.23 54.44 -34.77
C PHE A 262 0.80 54.05 -35.84
N GLY A 263 0.94 52.76 -36.16
CA GLY A 263 1.74 52.26 -37.28
C GLY A 263 0.97 52.19 -38.60
N MET A 264 -0.36 52.39 -38.59
CA MET A 264 -1.15 52.44 -39.80
C MET A 264 -0.96 53.79 -40.51
N ASN A 265 -0.82 53.75 -41.83
CA ASN A 265 -0.77 54.95 -42.68
C ASN A 265 -2.16 55.60 -42.88
N VAL A 266 -2.90 55.81 -41.80
CA VAL A 266 -4.24 56.41 -41.79
C VAL A 266 -4.18 57.73 -41.01
N PRO A 267 -4.74 58.84 -41.52
CA PRO A 267 -4.74 60.12 -40.81
C PRO A 267 -5.49 60.02 -39.47
N LEU A 268 -4.72 59.99 -38.38
CA LEU A 268 -5.17 59.96 -36.99
C LEU A 268 -5.05 61.34 -36.33
N PRO A 269 -5.95 61.66 -35.37
CA PRO A 269 -5.79 62.83 -34.51
C PRO A 269 -4.43 62.79 -33.80
N PHE A 270 -3.83 63.96 -33.55
CA PHE A 270 -2.53 64.15 -32.87
C PHE A 270 -1.25 63.87 -33.68
N MET A 271 -1.31 63.52 -34.97
CA MET A 271 -0.09 63.35 -35.77
C MET A 271 0.75 64.63 -36.01
N THR A 272 0.14 65.81 -35.91
CA THR A 272 0.79 67.10 -36.21
C THR A 272 1.39 67.80 -34.98
N VAL A 273 1.29 67.21 -33.78
CA VAL A 273 1.70 67.86 -32.51
C VAL A 273 3.09 67.35 -32.09
N SER A 274 4.06 68.26 -31.93
CA SER A 274 5.50 67.93 -31.80
C SER A 274 5.91 66.98 -30.64
N PRO A 275 5.15 66.81 -29.55
CA PRO A 275 5.40 65.77 -28.54
C PRO A 275 4.28 64.71 -28.44
N ALA A 276 3.45 64.49 -29.46
CA ALA A 276 2.32 63.54 -29.41
C ALA A 276 2.72 62.12 -28.98
N TRP A 277 3.89 61.66 -29.40
CA TRP A 277 4.43 60.35 -29.03
C TRP A 277 4.61 60.17 -27.51
N ILE A 278 4.92 61.25 -26.77
CA ILE A 278 5.06 61.23 -25.31
C ILE A 278 3.70 60.98 -24.66
N PHE A 279 2.65 61.69 -25.11
CA PHE A 279 1.30 61.50 -24.60
C PHE A 279 0.76 60.11 -24.87
N ILE A 280 1.07 59.53 -26.04
CA ILE A 280 0.69 58.17 -26.41
C ILE A 280 1.38 57.15 -25.49
N ILE A 281 2.69 57.29 -25.25
CA ILE A 281 3.42 56.41 -24.34
C ILE A 281 2.86 56.51 -22.92
N ILE A 282 2.69 57.73 -22.40
CA ILE A 282 2.15 57.94 -21.04
C ILE A 282 0.74 57.36 -20.92
N GLY A 283 -0.13 57.62 -21.90
CA GLY A 283 -1.49 57.07 -21.94
C GLY A 283 -1.50 55.54 -21.99
N SER A 284 -0.61 54.94 -22.79
CA SER A 284 -0.45 53.48 -22.89
C SER A 284 0.03 52.86 -21.59
N VAL A 285 1.01 53.47 -20.92
CA VAL A 285 1.52 53.02 -19.62
C VAL A 285 0.42 53.10 -18.57
N ILE A 286 -0.33 54.21 -18.50
CA ILE A 286 -1.45 54.35 -17.57
C ILE A 286 -2.51 53.30 -17.84
N LEU A 287 -2.90 53.09 -19.10
CA LEU A 287 -3.87 52.08 -19.49
C LEU A 287 -3.39 50.68 -19.07
N CYS A 288 -2.15 50.30 -19.40
CA CYS A 288 -1.57 49.02 -19.01
C CYS A 288 -1.54 48.83 -17.48
N LEU A 289 -1.22 49.86 -16.70
CA LEU A 289 -1.23 49.79 -15.24
C LEU A 289 -2.63 49.58 -14.67
N VAL A 290 -3.63 50.32 -15.18
CA VAL A 290 -5.04 50.16 -14.79
C VAL A 290 -5.53 48.76 -15.13
N LEU A 291 -5.23 48.29 -16.32
CA LEU A 291 -5.67 46.98 -16.83
C LEU A 291 -4.97 45.84 -16.08
N ALA A 292 -3.67 45.96 -15.80
CA ALA A 292 -2.94 45.00 -14.97
C ALA A 292 -3.49 44.91 -13.55
N ARG A 293 -3.90 46.04 -12.95
CA ARG A 293 -4.48 46.07 -11.61
C ARG A 293 -5.90 45.49 -11.58
N TYR A 294 -6.70 45.80 -12.59
CA TYR A 294 -8.05 45.23 -12.75
C TYR A 294 -7.99 43.71 -12.96
N LEU A 295 -7.14 43.21 -13.86
CA LEU A 295 -6.99 41.78 -14.12
C LEU A 295 -6.45 41.03 -12.91
N ARG A 296 -5.44 41.55 -12.20
CA ARG A 296 -4.96 40.93 -10.95
C ARG A 296 -6.05 40.85 -9.89
N TRP A 297 -6.87 41.89 -9.75
CA TRP A 297 -8.00 41.86 -8.83
C TRP A 297 -9.05 40.81 -9.23
N LEU A 298 -9.33 40.65 -10.52
CA LEU A 298 -10.29 39.67 -11.02
C LEU A 298 -9.81 38.22 -10.81
N VAL A 299 -8.52 37.96 -11.05
CA VAL A 299 -7.93 36.61 -10.91
C VAL A 299 -7.78 36.18 -9.45
N HIS A 300 -7.52 37.11 -8.53
CA HIS A 300 -7.25 36.80 -7.11
C HIS A 300 -8.47 37.03 -6.19
N LYS A 301 -9.67 37.14 -6.76
CA LYS A 301 -10.94 37.22 -6.03
C LYS A 301 -11.50 35.82 -5.79
#